data_AF-A0A8X6UJI7-F1
#
_entry.id   AF-A0A8X6UJI7-F1
#
_cell.length_a   1.000
_cell.length_b   1.000
_cell.length_c   1.000
_cell.angle_alpha   90.00
_cell.angle_beta   90.00
_cell.angle_gamma   90.00
#
_symmetry.space_group_name_H-M   'P 1'
#
loop_
_entity.id
_entity.type
_entity.pdbx_description
1 polymer ?
#
loop_
_entity_poly.entity_id
_entity_poly.type
_entity_poly.pdbx_seq_one_letter_code
_entity_poly.pdbx_strand_id
1 'polypeptide(L)'
;TREQAYVYALASAAVAHSIARVCSDGSLTTCTCGAIPHEPPHGDFKWGGCAHNVRHGLKFARNFADAPWRQKSVRKNVEAAVNRHNNQAGRR
;
A
#
# COMPACT_ATOMS: atom_id res chain seq x y z
N THR A 1 12.56 -15.06 10.87
CA THR A 1 12.89 -14.51 12.20
C THR A 1 12.02 -13.28 12.48
N ARG A 2 12.07 -12.71 13.69
CA ARG A 2 11.33 -11.49 14.04
C ARG A 2 11.81 -10.30 13.21
N GLU A 3 13.10 -10.24 12.93
CA GLU A 3 13.77 -9.20 12.16
C GLU A 3 13.29 -9.25 10.71
N GLN A 4 13.16 -10.44 10.12
CA GLN A 4 12.58 -10.59 8.77
C GLN A 4 11.13 -10.10 8.72
N ALA A 5 10.32 -10.37 9.76
CA ALA A 5 8.94 -9.90 9.81
C ALA A 5 8.87 -8.36 9.77
N TYR A 6 9.74 -7.69 10.52
CA TYR A 6 9.86 -6.24 10.49
C TYR A 6 10.28 -5.72 9.10
N VAL A 7 11.27 -6.35 8.46
CA VAL A 7 11.72 -5.96 7.12
C VAL A 7 10.61 -6.10 6.07
N TYR A 8 9.86 -7.20 6.07
CA TYR A 8 8.72 -7.39 5.16
C TYR A 8 7.62 -6.34 5.36
N ALA A 9 7.29 -6.06 6.63
CA ALA A 9 6.31 -5.03 6.96
C ALA A 9 6.78 -3.64 6.48
N LEU A 10 7.98 -3.22 6.89
CA LEU A 10 8.53 -1.91 6.55
C LEU A 10 8.67 -1.73 5.04
N ALA A 11 9.20 -2.73 4.32
CA ALA A 11 9.36 -2.67 2.88
C ALA A 11 8.00 -2.57 2.17
N SER A 12 7.00 -3.36 2.59
CA SER A 12 5.67 -3.29 1.97
C SER A 12 4.96 -1.97 2.28
N ALA A 13 5.21 -1.36 3.45
CA ALA A 13 4.72 -0.04 3.81
C ALA A 13 5.35 1.05 2.93
N ALA A 14 6.67 0.99 2.75
CA ALA A 14 7.43 1.94 1.95
C ALA A 14 6.98 1.94 0.49
N VAL A 15 6.77 0.76 -0.10
CA VAL A 15 6.22 0.66 -1.47
C VAL A 15 4.84 1.30 -1.56
N ALA A 16 3.94 1.04 -0.60
CA ALA A 16 2.61 1.62 -0.61
C ALA A 16 2.65 3.15 -0.51
N HIS A 17 3.48 3.69 0.40
CA HIS A 17 3.64 5.11 0.61
C HIS A 17 4.26 5.81 -0.61
N SER A 18 5.38 5.30 -1.11
CA SER A 18 6.09 5.90 -2.25
C SER A 18 5.21 5.92 -3.50
N ILE A 19 4.51 4.83 -3.81
CA ILE A 19 3.60 4.78 -4.97
C ILE A 19 2.43 5.76 -4.80
N ALA A 20 1.83 5.83 -3.60
CA ALA A 20 0.74 6.78 -3.35
C ALA A 20 1.17 8.24 -3.55
N ARG A 21 2.41 8.57 -3.16
CA ARG A 21 3.02 9.90 -3.32
C ARG A 21 3.34 10.21 -4.79
N VAL A 22 3.99 9.31 -5.52
CA VAL A 22 4.32 9.60 -6.93
C VAL A 22 3.08 9.70 -7.83
N CYS A 23 1.96 9.10 -7.40
CA CYS A 23 0.66 9.31 -8.06
C CYS A 23 0.14 10.74 -7.90
N SER A 24 0.32 11.37 -6.74
CA SER A 24 -0.07 12.77 -6.55
C SER A 24 0.91 13.75 -7.19
N ASP A 25 2.18 13.36 -7.29
CA ASP A 25 3.21 14.17 -7.95
C ASP A 25 3.07 14.13 -9.49
N GLY A 26 2.17 13.31 -10.03
CA GLY A 26 1.92 13.18 -11.47
C GLY A 26 3.04 12.48 -12.25
N SER A 27 3.99 11.86 -11.55
CA SER A 27 5.14 11.17 -12.18
C SER A 27 4.77 9.82 -12.81
N LEU A 28 3.61 9.25 -12.45
CA LEU A 28 3.09 8.01 -13.02
C LEU A 28 1.81 8.28 -13.80
N THR A 29 1.75 7.81 -15.05
CA THR A 29 0.56 7.93 -15.91
C THR A 29 -0.53 6.90 -15.60
N THR A 30 -0.21 5.88 -14.79
CA THR A 30 -1.10 4.76 -14.46
C THR A 30 -1.99 5.01 -13.25
N CYS A 31 -1.83 6.16 -12.60
CA CYS A 31 -2.64 6.57 -11.45
C CYS A 31 -2.87 8.08 -11.45
N THR A 32 -3.80 8.51 -10.61
CA THR A 32 -4.21 9.90 -10.44
C THR A 32 -4.18 10.26 -8.95
N CYS A 33 -4.52 11.50 -8.60
CA CYS A 33 -4.74 11.93 -7.21
C CYS A 33 -5.71 11.01 -6.44
N GLY A 34 -5.56 10.99 -5.12
CA GLY A 34 -6.51 10.35 -4.22
C GLY A 34 -7.91 10.94 -4.32
N ALA A 35 -8.92 10.15 -3.94
CA ALA A 35 -10.30 10.61 -3.94
C ALA A 35 -10.48 11.72 -2.89
N ILE A 36 -11.20 12.77 -3.28
CA ILE A 36 -11.63 13.81 -2.35
C ILE A 36 -12.66 13.21 -1.39
N PRO A 37 -12.54 13.45 -0.07
CA PRO A 37 -13.52 12.95 0.88
C PRO A 37 -14.94 13.43 0.57
N HIS A 38 -15.92 12.55 0.76
CA HIS A 38 -17.33 12.86 0.58
C HIS A 38 -17.93 13.57 1.80
N GLU A 39 -17.26 13.48 2.95
CA GLU A 39 -17.70 14.17 4.16
C GLU A 39 -17.65 15.69 3.94
N PRO A 40 -18.69 16.43 4.36
CA PRO A 40 -18.67 17.87 4.21
C PRO A 40 -17.51 18.44 5.04
N PRO A 41 -16.73 19.38 4.50
CA PRO A 41 -15.67 20.00 5.27
C PRO A 41 -16.27 20.78 6.45
N HIS A 42 -15.54 20.83 7.57
CA HIS A 42 -16.01 21.50 8.79
C HIS A 42 -15.66 22.99 8.78
N GLY A 43 -16.64 23.84 9.09
CA GLY A 43 -16.45 25.30 9.14
C GLY A 43 -16.08 25.89 7.78
N ASP A 44 -15.08 26.76 7.75
CA ASP A 44 -14.60 27.43 6.53
C ASP A 44 -13.61 26.58 5.70
N PHE A 45 -13.30 25.36 6.15
CA PHE A 45 -12.42 24.45 5.42
C PHE A 45 -13.05 24.03 4.08
N LYS A 46 -12.20 23.75 3.09
CA LYS A 46 -12.62 23.19 1.81
C LYS A 46 -11.69 22.05 1.43
N TRP A 47 -12.27 20.93 1.04
CA TRP A 47 -11.49 19.89 0.39
C TRP A 47 -10.96 20.38 -0.95
N GLY A 48 -9.73 20.00 -1.28
CA GLY A 48 -9.12 20.36 -2.55
C GLY A 48 -7.69 19.87 -2.67
N GLY A 49 -7.03 20.29 -3.75
CA GLY A 49 -5.67 19.88 -4.07
C GLY A 49 -5.59 18.44 -4.58
N CYS A 50 -4.38 17.88 -4.52
CA CYS A 50 -4.09 16.53 -4.97
C CYS A 50 -3.58 15.70 -3.79
N ALA A 51 -4.46 14.91 -3.18
CA ALA A 51 -4.07 14.00 -2.11
C ALA A 51 -3.29 12.79 -2.68
N HIS A 52 -2.42 12.20 -1.85
CA HIS A 52 -1.78 10.92 -2.18
C HIS A 52 -2.84 9.85 -2.49
N ASN A 53 -2.62 9.05 -3.53
CA ASN A 53 -3.55 7.97 -3.88
C ASN A 53 -3.22 6.70 -3.09
N VAL A 54 -3.55 6.72 -1.80
CA VAL A 54 -3.27 5.62 -0.86
C VAL A 54 -3.92 4.32 -1.31
N ARG A 55 -5.15 4.37 -1.86
CA ARG A 55 -5.83 3.17 -2.39
C ARG A 55 -5.03 2.53 -3.52
N HIS A 56 -4.49 3.32 -4.45
CA HIS A 56 -3.64 2.81 -5.53
C HIS A 56 -2.32 2.25 -4.99
N GLY A 57 -1.64 3.01 -4.10
CA GLY A 57 -0.39 2.56 -3.48
C GLY A 57 -0.52 1.24 -2.73
N LEU A 58 -1.59 1.06 -1.93
CA LEU A 58 -1.88 -0.19 -1.24
C LEU A 58 -2.16 -1.36 -2.20
N LYS A 59 -2.92 -1.12 -3.28
CA LYS A 59 -3.20 -2.12 -4.30
C LYS A 59 -1.93 -2.55 -5.01
N PHE A 60 -1.09 -1.60 -5.41
CA PHE A 60 0.20 -1.87 -6.04
C PHE A 60 1.11 -2.67 -5.10
N ALA A 61 1.31 -2.20 -3.87
CA ALA A 61 2.17 -2.86 -2.89
C ALA A 61 1.72 -4.28 -2.58
N ARG A 62 0.40 -4.53 -2.46
CA ARG A 62 -0.14 -5.90 -2.29
C ARG A 62 0.14 -6.79 -3.49
N ASN A 63 0.04 -6.26 -4.71
CA ASN A 63 0.31 -7.06 -5.90
C ASN A 63 1.80 -7.35 -6.06
N PHE A 64 2.65 -6.36 -5.80
CA PHE A 64 4.10 -6.46 -5.92
C PHE A 64 4.72 -7.31 -4.80
N ALA A 65 4.52 -6.95 -3.54
CA ALA A 65 5.16 -7.59 -2.39
C ALA A 65 4.64 -9.02 -2.14
N ASP A 66 3.37 -9.30 -2.50
CA ASP A 66 2.80 -10.63 -2.29
C ASP A 66 2.99 -11.57 -3.49
N ALA A 67 3.41 -11.08 -4.67
CA ALA A 67 3.54 -11.89 -5.89
C ALA A 67 4.40 -13.17 -5.71
N PRO A 68 5.60 -13.12 -5.08
CA PRO A 68 6.41 -14.32 -4.85
C PRO A 68 5.73 -15.39 -3.99
N TRP A 69 4.73 -14.98 -3.21
CA TRP A 69 4.04 -15.83 -2.22
C TRP A 69 2.64 -16.29 -2.67
N ARG A 70 2.19 -15.88 -3.88
CA ARG A 70 0.90 -16.32 -4.46
C ARG A 70 0.97 -17.68 -5.15
N GLN A 71 2.10 -18.00 -5.79
CA GLN A 71 2.29 -19.25 -6.54
C GLN A 71 2.65 -20.44 -5.66
N LYS A 72 3.26 -20.20 -4.49
CA LYS A 72 3.51 -21.23 -3.48
C LYS A 72 2.18 -21.51 -2.77
N SER A 73 1.60 -22.70 -2.92
CA SER A 73 0.29 -23.00 -2.31
C SER A 73 0.33 -22.70 -0.80
N VAL A 74 -0.45 -21.70 -0.38
CA VAL A 74 -0.48 -21.17 1.00
C VAL A 74 -0.65 -22.27 2.03
N ARG A 75 -1.51 -23.25 1.73
CA ARG A 75 -1.84 -24.36 2.64
C ARG A 75 -0.66 -25.31 2.88
N LYS A 76 0.38 -25.30 2.03
CA LYS A 76 1.57 -26.15 2.15
C LYS A 76 2.84 -25.38 2.54
N ASN A 77 2.80 -24.04 2.64
CA ASN A 77 4.00 -23.25 2.92
C ASN A 77 3.74 -22.18 4.00
N VAL A 78 4.16 -22.49 5.23
CA VAL A 78 4.07 -21.61 6.41
C VAL A 78 4.82 -20.29 6.20
N GLU A 79 5.99 -20.32 5.55
CA GLU A 79 6.78 -19.13 5.25
C GLU A 79 6.00 -18.16 4.34
N ALA A 80 5.33 -18.68 3.30
CA ALA A 80 4.49 -17.87 2.42
C ALA A 80 3.26 -17.28 3.16
N ALA A 81 2.72 -17.97 4.15
CA ALA A 81 1.65 -17.45 4.99
C ALA A 81 2.16 -16.31 5.90
N VAL A 82 3.29 -16.53 6.57
CA VAL A 82 3.92 -15.56 7.48
C VAL A 82 4.37 -14.30 6.74
N ASN A 83 5.06 -14.43 5.60
CA ASN A 83 5.54 -13.27 4.86
C ASN A 83 4.40 -12.42 4.28
N ARG A 84 3.30 -13.03 3.83
CA ARG A 84 2.11 -12.26 3.41
C ARG A 84 1.42 -11.57 4.58
N HIS A 85 1.37 -12.21 5.75
CA HIS A 85 0.89 -11.57 6.97
C HIS A 85 1.74 -10.35 7.33
N ASN A 86 3.07 -10.50 7.33
CA ASN A 86 4.00 -9.41 7.63
C ASN A 86 3.87 -8.25 6.63
N ASN A 87 3.83 -8.56 5.32
CA ASN A 87 3.59 -7.55 4.29
C ASN A 87 2.25 -6.83 4.50
N GLN A 88 1.19 -7.56 4.84
CA GLN A 88 -0.12 -6.98 5.12
C GLN A 88 -0.11 -6.10 6.37
N ALA A 89 0.63 -6.50 7.41
CA ALA A 89 0.78 -5.72 8.63
C ALA A 89 1.44 -4.36 8.35
N GLY A 90 2.44 -4.30 7.46
CA GLY A 90 3.05 -3.02 7.07
C GLY A 90 2.17 -2.11 6.23
N ARG A 91 1.15 -2.65 5.54
CA ARG A 91 0.23 -1.86 4.69
C ARG A 91 -1.03 -1.38 5.43
N ARG A 92 -1.17 -1.69 6.72
CA ARG A 92 -2.30 -1.27 7.55
C ARG A 92 -1.84 -0.22 8.54
#